data_AF-A0A6L9ZSI3-F1
#
_entry.id   AF-A0A6L9ZSI3-F1
#
_cell.length_a   1.000
_cell.length_b   1.000
_cell.length_c   1.000
_cell.angle_alpha   90.00
_cell.angle_beta   90.00
_cell.angle_gamma   90.00
#
_symmetry.space_group_name_H-M   'P 1'
#
loop_
_entity.id
_entity.type
_entity.pdbx_description
1 polymer ?
#
loop_
_entity_poly.entity_id
_entity_poly.type
_entity_poly.pdbx_seq_one_letter_code
_entity_poly.pdbx_strand_id
1 'polypeptide(L)'
;DRFLINFNQGADIITDFNINQDFLVLPDGLTTDEQNLTIDGVGNNISIFWNDQLLVTLENLSATSEQITSRLTTFNDSSFM
;
A
#
# COMPACT_ATOMS: atom_id res chain seq x y z
N ASP A 1 -3.86 -10.19 -7.20
CA ASP A 1 -3.68 -9.03 -8.10
C ASP A 1 -2.55 -8.13 -7.66
N ARG A 2 -2.16 -7.20 -8.55
CA ARG A 2 -1.14 -6.20 -8.27
C ARG A 2 -1.72 -4.83 -8.60
N PHE A 3 -1.68 -3.93 -7.63
CA PHE A 3 -2.21 -2.58 -7.77
C PHE A 3 -1.04 -1.60 -7.80
N LEU A 4 -0.82 -0.95 -8.95
CA LEU A 4 0.18 0.10 -9.08
C LEU A 4 -0.39 1.40 -8.52
N ILE A 5 0.22 1.91 -7.44
CA ILE A 5 -0.23 3.14 -6.78
C ILE A 5 0.33 4.36 -7.49
N ASN A 6 -0.51 5.32 -7.87
CA ASN A 6 -0.06 6.53 -8.55
C ASN A 6 -0.04 7.75 -7.63
N PHE A 7 1.16 8.16 -7.22
CA PHE A 7 1.36 9.29 -6.30
C PHE A 7 0.80 10.65 -6.81
N ASN A 8 0.71 10.83 -8.14
CA ASN A 8 0.40 12.13 -8.74
C ASN A 8 -1.07 12.28 -9.18
N GLN A 9 -1.93 11.30 -8.91
CA GLN A 9 -3.33 11.31 -9.37
C GLN A 9 -4.35 11.42 -8.23
N GLY A 10 -3.89 11.60 -7.00
CA GLY A 10 -4.73 11.56 -5.80
C GLY A 10 -4.65 10.19 -5.12
N ALA A 11 -5.50 10.00 -4.11
CA ALA A 11 -5.54 8.75 -3.37
C ALA A 11 -6.45 7.72 -4.05
N ASP A 12 -5.97 6.47 -4.14
CA ASP A 12 -6.73 5.35 -4.68
C ASP A 12 -7.61 4.68 -3.59
N ILE A 13 -8.70 4.04 -4.00
CA ILE A 13 -9.54 3.22 -3.13
C ILE A 13 -9.62 1.81 -3.72
N ILE A 14 -9.26 0.81 -2.93
CA ILE A 14 -9.29 -0.61 -3.33
C ILE A 14 -10.25 -1.35 -2.40
N THR A 15 -11.28 -1.98 -2.99
CA THR A 15 -12.42 -2.53 -2.24
C THR A 15 -12.37 -4.03 -2.00
N ASP A 16 -11.49 -4.73 -2.70
CA ASP A 16 -11.40 -6.19 -2.74
C ASP A 16 -9.98 -6.71 -2.47
N PHE A 17 -9.12 -5.88 -1.86
CA PHE A 17 -7.73 -6.23 -1.56
C PHE A 17 -7.64 -7.46 -0.65
N ASN A 18 -6.98 -8.51 -1.12
CA ASN A 18 -6.76 -9.74 -0.36
C ASN A 18 -5.35 -9.77 0.24
N ILE A 19 -5.25 -9.59 1.57
CA ILE A 19 -3.98 -9.59 2.31
C ILE A 19 -3.13 -10.86 2.13
N ASN A 20 -3.70 -11.96 1.64
CA ASN A 20 -2.98 -13.21 1.44
C ASN A 20 -2.48 -13.42 0.01
N GLN A 21 -2.95 -12.63 -0.95
CA GLN A 21 -2.74 -12.86 -2.38
C GLN A 21 -2.24 -11.62 -3.13
N ASP A 22 -2.67 -10.44 -2.70
CA ASP A 22 -2.49 -9.20 -3.46
C ASP A 22 -1.27 -8.41 -3.00
N PHE A 23 -0.78 -7.58 -3.91
CA PHE A 23 0.35 -6.70 -3.67
C PHE A 23 0.04 -5.28 -4.10
N LEU A 24 0.57 -4.35 -3.32
CA LEU A 24 0.63 -2.94 -3.66
C LEU A 24 2.01 -2.65 -4.24
N VAL A 25 2.04 -2.13 -5.46
CA VAL A 25 3.28 -1.83 -6.18
C VAL A 25 3.55 -0.33 -6.06
N LEU A 26 4.65 -0.01 -5.41
CA LEU A 26 5.16 1.34 -5.24
C LEU A 26 5.98 1.73 -6.49
N PRO A 27 5.63 2.83 -7.17
CA PRO A 27 6.43 3.37 -8.28
C PRO A 27 7.77 3.92 -7.80
N ASP A 28 8.66 4.20 -8.76
CA ASP A 28 9.98 4.75 -8.51
C ASP A 28 9.93 6.02 -7.64
N GLY A 29 10.78 6.06 -6.62
CA GLY A 29 10.86 7.15 -5.65
C GLY A 29 10.05 6.94 -4.36
N LEU A 30 9.17 5.95 -4.33
CA LEU A 30 8.55 5.46 -3.09
C LEU A 30 9.31 4.23 -2.59
N THR A 31 9.51 4.15 -1.27
CA THR A 31 10.17 3.01 -0.63
C THR A 31 9.31 2.47 0.50
N THR A 32 9.72 1.35 1.09
CA THR A 32 9.09 0.80 2.31
C THR A 32 9.73 1.38 3.58
N ASP A 33 10.37 2.56 3.49
CA ASP A 33 11.02 3.19 4.64
C ASP A 33 9.96 3.69 5.64
N GLU A 34 10.04 3.15 6.86
CA GLU A 34 9.12 3.44 7.96
C GLU A 34 9.15 4.91 8.41
N GLN A 35 10.19 5.69 8.04
CA GLN A 35 10.20 7.13 8.35
C GLN A 35 9.19 7.94 7.55
N ASN A 36 8.84 7.47 6.36
CA ASN A 36 7.98 8.20 5.42
C ASN A 36 6.64 7.49 5.23
N LEU A 37 6.59 6.17 5.41
CA LEU A 37 5.40 5.35 5.25
C LEU A 37 4.63 5.24 6.56
N THR A 38 3.36 5.64 6.57
CA THR A 38 2.44 5.43 7.69
C THR A 38 1.28 4.55 7.25
N ILE A 39 0.92 3.56 8.06
CA ILE A 39 -0.24 2.68 7.84
C ILE A 39 -1.16 2.83 9.04
N ASP A 40 -2.37 3.35 8.81
CA ASP A 40 -3.34 3.62 9.86
C ASP A 40 -4.65 2.88 9.64
N GLY A 41 -5.21 2.35 10.73
CA GLY A 41 -6.50 1.67 10.74
C GLY A 41 -7.61 2.65 11.09
N VAL A 42 -8.48 2.97 10.14
CA VAL A 42 -9.60 3.92 10.33
C VAL A 42 -10.93 3.18 10.16
N GLY A 43 -11.53 2.79 11.29
CA GLY A 43 -12.73 1.96 11.29
C GLY A 43 -12.44 0.56 10.73
N ASN A 44 -13.12 0.18 9.65
CA ASN A 44 -12.91 -1.10 8.97
C ASN A 44 -11.94 -0.98 7.78
N ASN A 45 -11.32 0.18 7.59
CA ASN A 45 -10.46 0.46 6.46
C ASN A 45 -9.01 0.63 6.93
N ILE A 46 -8.07 0.41 6.00
CA ILE A 46 -6.66 0.72 6.20
C ILE A 46 -6.28 1.84 5.25
N SER A 47 -5.70 2.91 5.77
CA SER A 47 -5.18 4.03 4.98
C SER A 47 -3.66 4.01 5.02
N ILE A 48 -3.04 4.10 3.84
CA ILE A 48 -1.59 4.11 3.68
C ILE A 48 -1.19 5.50 3.22
N PHE A 49 -0.22 6.10 3.91
CA PHE A 49 0.27 7.43 3.68
C PHE A 49 1.77 7.42 3.40
N TRP A 50 2.21 8.40 2.61
CA TRP A 50 3.62 8.68 2.39
C TRP A 50 3.89 10.17 2.61
N ASN A 51 4.78 10.50 3.54
CA ASN A 51 5.02 11.88 3.99
C ASN A 51 3.71 12.63 4.29
N ASP A 52 2.84 11.99 5.08
CA ASP A 52 1.48 12.48 5.43
C ASP A 52 0.49 12.63 4.26
N GLN A 53 0.89 12.32 3.03
CA GLN A 53 -0.01 12.29 1.88
C GLN A 53 -0.68 10.92 1.76
N LEU A 54 -2.02 10.90 1.72
CA LEU A 54 -2.77 9.66 1.52
C LEU A 54 -2.47 9.08 0.13
N LEU A 55 -2.00 7.82 0.12
CA LEU A 55 -1.72 7.07 -1.10
C LEU A 55 -2.91 6.22 -1.52
N VAL A 56 -3.39 5.40 -0.59
CA VAL A 56 -4.42 4.41 -0.87
C VAL A 56 -5.21 4.08 0.38
N THR A 57 -6.51 3.89 0.20
CA THR A 57 -7.39 3.29 1.20
C THR A 57 -7.79 1.89 0.75
N LEU A 58 -7.56 0.92 1.62
CA LEU A 58 -8.03 -0.46 1.47
C LEU A 58 -9.32 -0.59 2.28
N GLU A 59 -10.45 -0.75 1.60
CA GLU A 59 -11.75 -0.82 2.27
C GLU A 59 -12.02 -2.20 2.85
N ASN A 60 -12.69 -2.22 4.01
CA ASN A 60 -13.17 -3.43 4.67
C ASN A 60 -12.07 -4.49 4.89
N LEU A 61 -10.84 -4.04 5.15
CA LEU A 61 -9.69 -4.88 5.35
C LEU A 61 -9.26 -4.89 6.81
N SER A 62 -9.19 -6.08 7.41
CA SER A 62 -8.62 -6.30 8.73
C SER A 62 -7.24 -6.95 8.59
N ALA A 63 -6.19 -6.14 8.75
CA ALA A 63 -4.79 -6.58 8.73
C ALA A 63 -3.95 -5.69 9.65
N THR A 64 -2.84 -6.22 10.16
CA THR A 64 -1.87 -5.40 10.89
C THR A 64 -1.01 -4.58 9.93
N SER A 65 -0.37 -3.53 10.42
CA SER A 65 0.60 -2.76 9.65
C SER A 65 1.73 -3.64 9.12
N GLU A 66 2.25 -4.60 9.90
CA GLU A 66 3.29 -5.51 9.42
C GLU A 66 2.80 -6.40 8.26
N GLN A 67 1.55 -6.88 8.35
CA GLN A 67 0.96 -7.66 7.26
C GLN A 67 0.84 -6.82 5.98
N ILE A 68 0.44 -5.56 6.09
CA ILE A 68 0.34 -4.65 4.95
C ILE A 68 1.72 -4.32 4.37
N THR A 69 2.70 -4.02 5.22
CA THR A 69 4.08 -3.77 4.80
C THR A 69 4.65 -4.97 4.04
N SER A 70 4.34 -6.20 4.46
CA SER A 70 4.76 -7.42 3.74
C SER A 70 4.16 -7.58 2.34
N ARG A 71 3.13 -6.78 2.01
CA ARG A 71 2.48 -6.75 0.68
C ARG A 71 2.86 -5.53 -0.16
N LEU A 72 3.73 -4.66 0.36
CA LEU A 72 4.33 -3.59 -0.43
C LEU A 72 5.52 -4.14 -1.20
N THR A 73 5.59 -3.82 -2.48
CA THR A 73 6.73 -4.13 -3.34
C THR A 73 7.08 -2.93 -4.20
N THR A 74 8.27 -2.91 -4.78
CA THR A 74 8.71 -1.84 -5.69
C THR A 74 8.75 -2.35 -7.12
N PHE A 75 8.65 -1.44 -8.08
CA PHE A 75 8.68 -1.78 -9.51
C PHE A 75 9.96 -2.54 -9.94
N ASN A 76 11.07 -2.35 -9.22
CA ASN A 76 12.39 -2.91 -9.53
C ASN A 76 12.77 -4.14 -8.70
N ASP A 77 11.85 -4.68 -7.91
CA ASP A 77 12.14 -5.89 -7.16
C ASP A 77 12.41 -7.04 -8.16
N SER A 78 13.62 -7.60 -8.11
CA SER A 78 14.11 -8.57 -9.10
C SER A 78 13.66 -10.00 -8.78
N SER A 79 12.95 -10.20 -7.67
CA SER A 79 12.29 -11.48 -7.32
C SER A 79 11.13 -11.84 -8.25
N PHE A 80 10.90 -11.03 -9.29
CA PHE A 80 9.76 -11.06 -10.18
C PHE A 80 10.11 -11.31 -11.66
N MET A 81 11.37 -11.67 -11.99
CA MET A 81 11.79 -12.21 -13.30
C MET A 81 11.94 -13.72 -13.27
#